data_AF-R9LWZ6-F1
#
_entry.id   AF-R9LWZ6-F1
#
_cell.length_a   1.000
_cell.length_b   1.000
_cell.length_c   1.000
_cell.angle_alpha   90.00
_cell.angle_beta   90.00
_cell.angle_gamma   90.00
#
_symmetry.space_group_name_H-M   'P 1'
#
loop_
_entity.id
_entity.type
_entity.pdbx_description
1 polymer ?
#
loop_
_entity_poly.entity_id
_entity_poly.type
_entity_poly.pdbx_seq_one_letter_code
_entity_poly.pdbx_strand_id
1 'polypeptide(L)'
;MNEERRLQAQINFSKEIDKEKQIERKTLISGASRFENDAEHAWHAALMAIVLHEYANEEIDLLKTVCMLLIHDIVEIDAGDTYAYDEQGQINHYEREEKAANRIFGLLPDDQKKQFIALWKEFEERSSAEARFARCLDNFQPTMLNDATGGEMWKRNEIKLSQVLKRNEPSKTGSQTLWDYALEQFITPHIGKELKNE
;
A
#
# COMPACT_ATOMS: atom_id res chain seq x y z
N MET A 1 29.55 2.99 -14.61
CA MET A 1 28.81 4.11 -15.24
C MET A 1 29.49 5.42 -14.84
N ASN A 2 29.64 6.39 -15.73
CA ASN A 2 30.18 7.72 -15.35
C ASN A 2 29.12 8.55 -14.61
N GLU A 3 29.54 9.59 -13.88
CA GLU A 3 28.65 10.37 -13.00
C GLU A 3 27.47 11.01 -13.76
N GLU A 4 27.72 11.54 -14.95
CA GLU A 4 26.68 12.16 -15.79
C GLU A 4 25.58 11.16 -16.18
N ARG A 5 25.95 9.94 -16.62
CA ARG A 5 24.96 8.89 -16.94
C ARG A 5 24.22 8.40 -15.70
N ARG A 6 24.88 8.35 -14.54
CA ARG A 6 24.24 7.98 -13.26
C ARG A 6 23.16 8.99 -12.90
N LEU A 7 23.50 10.28 -12.91
CA LEU A 7 22.56 11.35 -12.60
C LEU A 7 21.39 11.37 -13.59
N GLN A 8 21.66 11.20 -14.89
CA GLN A 8 20.60 11.17 -15.90
C GLN A 8 19.62 10.00 -15.68
N ALA A 9 20.11 8.81 -15.33
CA ALA A 9 19.28 7.65 -14.98
C ALA A 9 18.37 7.95 -13.79
N GLN A 10 18.92 8.57 -12.74
CA GLN A 10 18.16 8.98 -11.56
C GLN A 10 17.09 10.01 -11.89
N ILE A 11 17.41 11.05 -12.67
CA ILE A 11 16.45 12.07 -13.10
C ILE A 11 15.35 11.45 -13.97
N ASN A 12 15.69 10.49 -14.84
CA ASN A 12 14.71 9.80 -15.68
C ASN A 12 13.73 8.99 -14.82
N PHE A 13 14.24 8.25 -13.83
CA PHE A 13 13.39 7.57 -12.85
C PHE A 13 12.51 8.57 -12.09
N SER A 14 13.07 9.66 -11.57
CA SER A 14 12.30 10.69 -10.84
C SER A 14 11.19 11.33 -11.68
N LYS A 15 11.37 11.44 -13.00
CA LYS A 15 10.31 11.90 -13.91
C LYS A 15 9.28 10.82 -14.19
N GLU A 16 9.70 9.56 -14.29
CA GLU A 16 8.79 8.44 -14.60
C GLU A 16 7.75 8.24 -13.49
N ILE A 17 8.18 8.31 -12.22
CA ILE A 17 7.30 8.08 -11.07
C ILE A 17 6.23 9.17 -10.89
N ASP A 18 6.32 10.31 -11.59
CA ASP A 18 5.26 11.32 -11.61
C ASP A 18 3.92 10.75 -12.11
N LYS A 19 3.97 9.70 -12.95
CA LYS A 19 2.79 8.98 -13.47
C LYS A 19 1.97 8.28 -12.39
N GLU A 20 2.56 7.93 -11.25
CA GLU A 20 1.86 7.30 -10.12
C GLU A 20 0.67 8.16 -9.64
N LYS A 21 0.79 9.49 -9.77
CA LYS A 21 -0.27 10.45 -9.44
C LYS A 21 -1.53 10.32 -10.30
N GLN A 22 -1.47 9.54 -11.39
CA GLN A 22 -2.58 9.31 -12.31
C GLN A 22 -3.30 7.99 -12.03
N ILE A 23 -2.78 7.15 -11.12
CA ILE A 23 -3.38 5.87 -10.79
C ILE A 23 -4.38 6.08 -9.65
N GLU A 24 -5.67 6.06 -9.98
CA GLU A 24 -6.75 6.23 -9.00
C GLU A 24 -7.08 4.91 -8.28
N ARG A 25 -7.16 4.96 -6.96
CA ARG A 25 -7.60 3.85 -6.09
C ARG A 25 -9.11 3.86 -5.93
N LYS A 26 -9.68 2.73 -5.47
CA LYS A 26 -11.09 2.70 -5.04
C LYS A 26 -11.34 3.22 -3.62
N THR A 27 -10.34 3.84 -2.98
CA THR A 27 -10.48 4.46 -1.66
C THR A 27 -10.90 5.92 -1.81
N LEU A 28 -11.97 6.33 -1.12
CA LEU A 28 -12.37 7.74 -1.05
C LEU A 28 -11.51 8.47 -0.02
N ILE A 29 -11.12 9.71 -0.30
CA ILE A 29 -10.54 10.58 0.73
C ILE A 29 -11.58 10.87 1.83
N SER A 30 -11.14 11.26 3.03
CA SER A 30 -12.02 11.39 4.21
C SER A 30 -13.23 12.32 4.06
N GLY A 31 -13.16 13.30 3.14
CA GLY A 31 -14.29 14.17 2.79
C GLY A 31 -15.24 13.60 1.72
N ALA A 32 -15.02 12.37 1.26
CA ALA A 32 -15.76 11.67 0.20
C ALA A 32 -15.89 12.43 -1.13
N SER A 33 -15.05 13.44 -1.39
CA SER A 33 -15.19 14.32 -2.57
C SER A 33 -14.58 13.74 -3.84
N ARG A 34 -13.63 12.82 -3.72
CA ARG A 34 -12.94 12.12 -4.83
C ARG A 34 -12.25 10.86 -4.34
N PHE A 35 -11.79 10.05 -5.28
CA PHE A 35 -10.87 8.95 -5.01
C PHE A 35 -9.46 9.46 -4.69
N GLU A 36 -8.76 8.72 -3.85
CA GLU A 36 -7.32 8.82 -3.59
C GLU A 36 -6.53 8.27 -4.80
N ASN A 37 -5.34 8.80 -5.08
CA ASN A 37 -4.36 8.19 -6.00
C ASN A 37 -3.19 7.55 -5.23
N ASP A 38 -2.43 6.66 -5.87
CA ASP A 38 -1.36 5.89 -5.20
C ASP A 38 -0.25 6.75 -4.60
N ALA A 39 0.12 7.85 -5.25
CA ALA A 39 1.14 8.74 -4.72
C ALA A 39 0.70 9.42 -3.41
N GLU A 40 -0.60 9.75 -3.27
CA GLU A 40 -1.15 10.27 -2.01
C GLU A 40 -1.23 9.17 -0.95
N HIS A 41 -1.61 7.95 -1.36
CA HIS A 41 -1.67 6.80 -0.47
C HIS A 41 -0.29 6.50 0.14
N ALA A 42 0.74 6.38 -0.70
CA ALA A 42 2.12 6.14 -0.30
C ALA A 42 2.65 7.23 0.63
N TRP A 43 2.37 8.51 0.33
CA TRP A 43 2.70 9.64 1.21
C TRP A 43 2.01 9.52 2.57
N HIS A 44 0.72 9.21 2.60
CA HIS A 44 -0.07 9.11 3.83
C HIS A 44 0.43 7.95 4.70
N ALA A 45 0.64 6.77 4.11
CA ALA A 45 1.15 5.60 4.81
C ALA A 45 2.57 5.83 5.34
N ALA A 46 3.45 6.50 4.57
CA ALA A 46 4.80 6.85 5.02
C ALA A 46 4.79 7.80 6.23
N LEU A 47 3.89 8.80 6.25
CA LEU A 47 3.71 9.67 7.42
C LEU A 47 3.15 8.90 8.62
N MET A 48 2.22 7.97 8.38
CA MET A 48 1.72 7.08 9.44
C MET A 48 2.84 6.24 10.02
N ALA A 49 3.79 5.74 9.22
CA ALA A 49 4.95 5.00 9.73
C ALA A 49 5.78 5.86 10.69
N ILE A 50 6.03 7.13 10.35
CA ILE A 50 6.78 8.06 11.21
C ILE A 50 6.06 8.29 12.56
N VAL A 51 4.73 8.32 12.58
CA VAL A 51 3.96 8.63 13.79
C VAL A 51 3.63 7.38 14.62
N LEU A 52 3.46 6.23 13.96
CA LEU A 52 2.93 5.00 14.59
C LEU A 52 3.97 3.91 14.79
N HIS A 53 5.25 4.12 14.45
CA HIS A 53 6.28 3.06 14.54
C HIS A 53 6.45 2.48 15.95
N GLU A 54 6.09 3.23 17.01
CA GLU A 54 6.12 2.73 18.39
C GLU A 54 5.14 1.56 18.64
N TYR A 55 4.16 1.37 17.75
CA TYR A 55 3.21 0.26 17.80
C TYR A 55 3.61 -0.94 16.93
N ALA A 56 4.79 -0.91 16.30
CA ALA A 56 5.30 -2.09 15.62
C ALA A 56 5.54 -3.22 16.62
N ASN A 57 5.24 -4.46 16.23
CA ASN A 57 5.45 -5.64 17.10
C ASN A 57 6.93 -5.87 17.42
N GLU A 58 7.82 -5.49 16.50
CA GLU A 58 9.26 -5.65 16.58
C GLU A 58 9.92 -4.30 16.28
N GLU A 59 11.17 -4.12 16.73
CA GLU A 59 11.95 -2.95 16.34
C GLU A 59 12.15 -2.94 14.81
N ILE A 60 11.96 -1.77 14.19
CA ILE A 60 12.06 -1.59 12.75
C ILE A 60 13.09 -0.52 12.41
N ASP A 61 13.76 -0.66 11.26
CA ASP A 61 14.40 0.48 10.62
C ASP A 61 13.32 1.39 10.03
N LEU A 62 13.07 2.52 10.69
CA LEU A 62 12.05 3.48 10.28
C LEU A 62 12.32 4.06 8.89
N LEU A 63 13.58 4.38 8.57
CA LEU A 63 13.90 4.97 7.27
C LEU A 63 13.69 3.95 6.15
N LYS A 64 14.07 2.69 6.38
CA LYS A 64 13.80 1.59 5.45
C LYS A 64 12.29 1.39 5.25
N THR A 65 11.51 1.38 6.33
CA THR A 65 10.04 1.22 6.29
C THR A 65 9.37 2.36 5.53
N VAL A 66 9.78 3.61 5.77
CA VAL A 66 9.32 4.78 5.03
C VAL A 66 9.68 4.67 3.55
N CYS A 67 10.92 4.31 3.22
CA CYS A 67 11.34 4.09 1.83
C CYS A 67 10.50 2.99 1.16
N MET A 68 10.19 1.91 1.87
CA MET A 68 9.40 0.79 1.38
C MET A 68 7.99 1.25 0.99
N LEU A 69 7.30 1.96 1.90
CA LEU A 69 5.97 2.51 1.65
C LEU A 69 5.97 3.54 0.51
N LEU A 70 7.02 4.34 0.36
CA LEU A 70 7.09 5.32 -0.73
C LEU A 70 7.27 4.69 -2.12
N ILE A 71 7.68 3.43 -2.22
CA ILE A 71 7.95 2.79 -3.53
C ILE A 71 7.06 1.58 -3.83
N HIS A 72 6.25 1.11 -2.87
CA HIS A 72 5.58 -0.19 -2.98
C HIS A 72 4.62 -0.28 -4.18
N ASP A 73 3.86 0.78 -4.43
CA ASP A 73 2.86 0.84 -5.52
C ASP A 73 3.40 1.49 -6.81
N ILE A 74 4.69 1.87 -6.89
CA ILE A 74 5.27 2.45 -8.13
C ILE A 74 5.09 1.50 -9.33
N VAL A 75 5.03 0.19 -9.08
CA VAL A 75 4.79 -0.84 -10.11
C VAL A 75 3.41 -0.70 -10.77
N GLU A 76 2.45 -0.08 -10.11
CA GLU A 76 1.09 0.13 -10.60
C GLU A 76 1.02 1.14 -11.75
N ILE A 77 2.08 1.94 -11.98
CA ILE A 77 2.21 2.79 -13.17
C ILE A 77 2.01 1.98 -14.47
N ASP A 78 2.49 0.72 -14.50
CA ASP A 78 2.27 -0.18 -15.63
C ASP A 78 1.26 -1.28 -15.36
N ALA A 79 1.19 -1.77 -14.11
CA ALA A 79 0.34 -2.90 -13.75
C ALA A 79 -1.13 -2.50 -13.56
N GLY A 80 -1.38 -1.22 -13.24
CA GLY A 80 -2.66 -0.65 -12.79
C GLY A 80 -3.03 -1.06 -11.36
N ASP A 81 -3.73 -0.19 -10.63
CA ASP A 81 -4.31 -0.52 -9.32
C ASP A 81 -5.24 -1.73 -9.43
N THR A 82 -4.98 -2.73 -8.59
CA THR A 82 -5.83 -3.90 -8.47
C THR A 82 -6.59 -3.84 -7.16
N TYR A 83 -7.86 -3.46 -7.23
CA TYR A 83 -8.71 -3.37 -6.06
C TYR A 83 -8.64 -4.61 -5.16
N ALA A 84 -8.42 -4.40 -3.87
CA ALA A 84 -8.16 -5.45 -2.88
C ALA A 84 -9.23 -6.57 -2.79
N TYR A 85 -10.46 -6.31 -3.22
CA TYR A 85 -11.57 -7.28 -3.22
C TYR A 85 -11.93 -7.81 -4.62
N ASP A 86 -11.17 -7.49 -5.67
CA ASP A 86 -11.38 -7.96 -7.04
C ASP A 86 -10.61 -9.27 -7.30
N GLU A 87 -11.30 -10.41 -7.14
CA GLU A 87 -10.71 -11.74 -7.34
C GLU A 87 -10.21 -11.97 -8.79
N GLN A 88 -10.84 -11.34 -9.79
CA GLN A 88 -10.47 -11.51 -11.19
C GLN A 88 -9.23 -10.68 -11.54
N GLY A 89 -9.14 -9.46 -10.99
CA GLY A 89 -7.97 -8.58 -11.14
C GLY A 89 -6.69 -9.19 -10.55
N GLN A 90 -6.82 -10.02 -9.51
CA GLN A 90 -5.72 -10.72 -8.86
C GLN A 90 -5.08 -11.82 -9.74
N ILE A 91 -5.74 -12.25 -10.82
CA ILE A 91 -5.17 -13.22 -11.76
C ILE A 91 -3.95 -12.59 -12.47
N ASN A 92 -2.80 -13.26 -12.40
CA ASN A 92 -1.51 -12.81 -12.95
C ASN A 92 -0.99 -11.48 -12.38
N HIS A 93 -1.48 -11.04 -11.22
CA HIS A 93 -1.08 -9.79 -10.57
C HIS A 93 0.44 -9.67 -10.41
N TYR A 94 1.02 -10.65 -9.71
CA TYR A 94 2.45 -10.71 -9.44
C TYR A 94 3.30 -10.68 -10.73
N GLU A 95 2.86 -11.35 -11.81
CA GLU A 95 3.60 -11.32 -13.08
C GLU A 95 3.57 -9.95 -13.76
N ARG A 96 2.47 -9.20 -13.64
CA ARG A 96 2.36 -7.84 -14.17
C ARG A 96 3.27 -6.90 -13.38
N GLU A 97 3.19 -6.97 -12.05
CA GLU A 97 4.01 -6.14 -11.17
C GLU A 97 5.49 -6.45 -11.28
N GLU A 98 5.89 -7.72 -11.38
CA GLU A 98 7.30 -8.07 -11.54
C GLU A 98 7.85 -7.53 -12.88
N LYS A 99 7.05 -7.54 -13.95
CA LYS A 99 7.44 -6.91 -15.24
C LYS A 99 7.56 -5.39 -15.09
N ALA A 100 6.61 -4.76 -14.40
CA ALA A 100 6.62 -3.32 -14.13
C ALA A 100 7.83 -2.91 -13.27
N ALA A 101 8.08 -3.61 -12.17
CA ALA A 101 9.25 -3.41 -11.29
C ALA A 101 10.56 -3.50 -12.08
N ASN A 102 10.70 -4.51 -12.95
CA ASN A 102 11.89 -4.68 -13.78
C ASN A 102 12.10 -3.54 -14.77
N ARG A 103 11.01 -2.98 -15.34
CA ARG A 103 11.08 -1.83 -16.26
C ARG A 103 11.37 -0.53 -15.52
N ILE A 104 10.55 -0.21 -14.51
CA ILE A 104 10.55 1.09 -13.83
C ILE A 104 11.80 1.25 -12.97
N PHE A 105 12.07 0.32 -12.05
CA PHE A 105 13.33 0.33 -11.30
C PHE A 105 14.53 0.03 -12.21
N GLY A 106 14.29 -0.56 -13.38
CA GLY A 106 15.27 -0.69 -14.46
C GLY A 106 15.83 0.63 -15.00
N LEU A 107 15.16 1.75 -14.75
CA LEU A 107 15.65 3.09 -15.12
C LEU A 107 16.78 3.57 -14.19
N LEU A 108 16.88 3.01 -12.99
CA LEU A 108 17.89 3.39 -12.00
C LEU A 108 19.27 2.78 -12.34
N PRO A 109 20.36 3.36 -11.81
CA PRO A 109 21.66 2.72 -11.72
C PRO A 109 21.58 1.31 -11.09
N ASP A 110 22.44 0.38 -11.52
CA ASP A 110 22.38 -1.05 -11.13
C ASP A 110 22.30 -1.30 -9.62
N ASP A 111 23.01 -0.52 -8.81
CA ASP A 111 22.99 -0.60 -7.35
C ASP A 111 21.62 -0.20 -6.78
N GLN A 112 21.09 0.93 -7.23
CA GLN A 112 19.78 1.44 -6.79
C GLN A 112 18.63 0.56 -7.32
N LYS A 113 18.72 0.09 -8.56
CA LYS A 113 17.79 -0.88 -9.13
C LYS A 113 17.70 -2.13 -8.25
N LYS A 114 18.84 -2.73 -7.91
CA LYS A 114 18.89 -3.94 -7.06
C LYS A 114 18.29 -3.67 -5.69
N GLN A 115 18.61 -2.52 -5.08
CA GLN A 115 18.05 -2.13 -3.79
C GLN A 115 16.53 -1.97 -3.85
N PHE A 116 15.99 -1.28 -4.85
CA PHE A 116 14.55 -1.00 -4.95
C PHE A 116 13.76 -2.26 -5.28
N ILE A 117 14.27 -3.11 -6.18
CA ILE A 117 13.66 -4.43 -6.45
C ILE A 117 13.66 -5.30 -5.19
N ALA A 118 14.77 -5.32 -4.43
CA ALA A 118 14.82 -6.09 -3.19
C ALA A 118 13.82 -5.58 -2.15
N LEU A 119 13.72 -4.25 -1.99
CA LEU A 119 12.79 -3.63 -1.04
C LEU A 119 11.32 -3.85 -1.41
N TRP A 120 10.99 -3.76 -2.70
CA TRP A 120 9.66 -4.08 -3.22
C TRP A 120 9.32 -5.56 -3.01
N LYS A 121 10.24 -6.49 -3.33
CA LYS A 121 10.03 -7.93 -3.07
C LYS A 121 9.85 -8.23 -1.58
N GLU A 122 10.63 -7.57 -0.72
CA GLU A 122 10.51 -7.70 0.74
C GLU A 122 9.12 -7.30 1.23
N PHE A 123 8.56 -6.21 0.71
CA PHE A 123 7.19 -5.76 1.00
C PHE A 123 6.13 -6.77 0.56
N GLU A 124 6.26 -7.30 -0.67
CA GLU A 124 5.34 -8.30 -1.23
C GLU A 124 5.37 -9.61 -0.45
N GLU A 125 6.57 -10.08 -0.10
CA GLU A 125 6.78 -11.34 0.64
C GLU A 125 6.46 -11.20 2.14
N ARG A 126 6.39 -9.98 2.68
CA ARG A 126 6.18 -9.68 4.11
C ARG A 126 7.23 -10.36 5.01
N SER A 127 8.45 -10.47 4.50
CA SER A 127 9.48 -11.34 5.08
C SER A 127 10.19 -10.73 6.30
N SER A 128 10.13 -9.40 6.48
CA SER A 128 10.76 -8.67 7.59
C SER A 128 9.77 -7.98 8.52
N ALA A 129 10.25 -7.50 9.66
CA ALA A 129 9.46 -6.69 10.58
C ALA A 129 8.99 -5.38 9.90
N GLU A 130 9.87 -4.73 9.13
CA GLU A 130 9.55 -3.55 8.33
C GLU A 130 8.42 -3.84 7.34
N ALA A 131 8.51 -4.94 6.58
CA ALA A 131 7.51 -5.29 5.57
C ALA A 131 6.16 -5.66 6.18
N ARG A 132 6.15 -6.37 7.31
CA ARG A 132 4.91 -6.66 8.03
C ARG A 132 4.26 -5.39 8.58
N PHE A 133 5.05 -4.48 9.14
CA PHE A 133 4.55 -3.21 9.65
C PHE A 133 4.09 -2.27 8.52
N ALA A 134 4.85 -2.14 7.44
CA ALA A 134 4.44 -1.40 6.24
C ALA A 134 3.11 -1.95 5.68
N ARG A 135 2.98 -3.27 5.55
CA ARG A 135 1.72 -3.88 5.10
C ARG A 135 0.57 -3.67 6.08
N CYS A 136 0.84 -3.61 7.38
CA CYS A 136 -0.16 -3.25 8.38
C CYS A 136 -0.70 -1.83 8.11
N LEU A 137 0.18 -0.86 7.82
CA LEU A 137 -0.21 0.53 7.54
C LEU A 137 -0.94 0.68 6.20
N ASP A 138 -0.49 -0.02 5.16
CA ASP A 138 -1.17 -0.15 3.84
C ASP A 138 -2.63 -0.63 4.00
N ASN A 139 -2.89 -1.52 4.97
CA ASN A 139 -4.25 -2.01 5.25
C ASN A 139 -5.06 -1.08 6.16
N PHE A 140 -4.38 -0.50 7.16
CA PHE A 140 -4.98 0.33 8.18
C PHE A 140 -5.54 1.63 7.58
N GLN A 141 -4.77 2.27 6.69
CA GLN A 141 -5.14 3.55 6.08
C GLN A 141 -6.47 3.51 5.30
N PRO A 142 -6.69 2.57 4.35
CA PRO A 142 -7.95 2.51 3.60
C PRO A 142 -9.12 2.05 4.46
N THR A 143 -8.86 1.27 5.52
CA THR A 143 -9.89 0.89 6.52
C THR A 143 -10.34 2.11 7.31
N MET A 144 -9.40 2.93 7.79
CA MET A 144 -9.69 4.20 8.46
C MET A 144 -10.45 5.17 7.54
N LEU A 145 -10.07 5.28 6.27
CA LEU A 145 -10.78 6.15 5.31
C LEU A 145 -12.19 5.64 4.98
N ASN A 146 -12.40 4.32 4.93
CA ASN A 146 -13.75 3.77 4.81
C ASN A 146 -14.61 4.14 6.02
N ASP A 147 -14.12 3.96 7.24
CA ASP A 147 -14.82 4.39 8.46
C ASP A 147 -15.12 5.90 8.45
N ALA A 148 -14.12 6.73 8.13
CA ALA A 148 -14.28 8.20 8.07
C ALA A 148 -15.31 8.66 7.03
N THR A 149 -15.57 7.84 6.00
CA THR A 149 -16.60 8.09 4.97
C THR A 149 -17.91 7.34 5.24
N GLY A 150 -18.09 6.79 6.45
CA GLY A 150 -19.30 6.10 6.85
C GLY A 150 -19.50 4.75 6.16
N GLY A 151 -18.42 4.07 5.77
CA GLY A 151 -18.45 2.76 5.10
C GLY A 151 -18.94 2.82 3.65
N GLU A 152 -18.87 3.98 2.99
CA GLU A 152 -19.46 4.22 1.66
C GLU A 152 -18.95 3.22 0.61
N MET A 153 -17.63 2.95 0.55
CA MET A 153 -17.07 2.03 -0.43
C MET A 153 -17.34 0.57 -0.09
N TRP A 154 -17.45 0.21 1.19
CA TRP A 154 -17.95 -1.12 1.59
C TRP A 154 -19.39 -1.34 1.13
N LYS A 155 -20.27 -0.36 1.39
CA LYS A 155 -21.67 -0.42 0.98
C LYS A 155 -21.84 -0.46 -0.54
N ARG A 156 -21.19 0.47 -1.26
CA ARG A 156 -21.30 0.63 -2.72
C ARG A 156 -20.84 -0.60 -3.48
N ASN A 157 -19.80 -1.28 -2.98
CA ASN A 157 -19.26 -2.48 -3.62
C ASN A 157 -19.75 -3.78 -2.97
N GLU A 158 -20.76 -3.69 -2.10
CA GLU A 158 -21.37 -4.85 -1.47
C GLU A 158 -20.39 -5.75 -0.70
N ILE A 159 -19.37 -5.15 -0.09
CA ILE A 159 -18.28 -5.86 0.59
C ILE A 159 -18.82 -6.59 1.83
N LYS A 160 -18.42 -7.85 1.97
CA LYS A 160 -18.75 -8.68 3.14
C LYS A 160 -17.74 -8.51 4.25
N LEU A 161 -18.19 -8.70 5.50
CA LEU A 161 -17.28 -8.72 6.65
C LEU A 161 -16.13 -9.72 6.48
N SER A 162 -16.41 -10.92 5.95
CA SER A 162 -15.38 -11.95 5.72
C SER A 162 -14.29 -11.50 4.73
N GLN A 163 -14.63 -10.65 3.75
CA GLN A 163 -13.64 -10.07 2.84
C GLN A 163 -12.76 -9.06 3.56
N VAL A 164 -13.35 -8.17 4.37
CA VAL A 164 -12.60 -7.20 5.17
C VAL A 164 -11.67 -7.90 6.14
N LEU A 165 -12.15 -8.93 6.86
CA LEU A 165 -11.33 -9.69 7.80
C LEU A 165 -10.20 -10.45 7.09
N LYS A 166 -10.48 -11.13 5.98
CA LYS A 166 -9.46 -11.83 5.18
C LYS A 166 -8.34 -10.89 4.74
N ARG A 167 -8.66 -9.66 4.34
CA ARG A 167 -7.68 -8.65 3.91
C ARG A 167 -6.89 -8.07 5.08
N ASN A 168 -7.56 -7.75 6.19
CA ASN A 168 -6.99 -6.90 7.24
C ASN A 168 -6.48 -7.67 8.48
N GLU A 169 -7.01 -8.84 8.80
CA GLU A 169 -6.56 -9.62 9.97
C GLU A 169 -5.04 -9.95 9.94
N PRO A 170 -4.41 -10.23 8.79
CA PRO A 170 -2.95 -10.43 8.73
C PRO A 170 -2.12 -9.22 9.22
N SER A 171 -2.71 -8.03 9.32
CA SER A 171 -2.03 -6.82 9.83
C SER A 171 -1.54 -6.98 11.26
N LYS A 172 -2.16 -7.88 12.05
CA LYS A 172 -1.72 -8.23 13.41
C LYS A 172 -0.27 -8.72 13.48
N THR A 173 0.27 -9.22 12.36
CA THR A 173 1.67 -9.65 12.25
C THR A 173 2.66 -8.48 12.23
N GLY A 174 2.23 -7.30 11.77
CA GLY A 174 3.02 -6.06 11.83
C GLY A 174 2.75 -5.24 13.10
N SER A 175 1.49 -5.15 13.51
CA SER A 175 1.09 -4.52 14.77
C SER A 175 -0.22 -5.13 15.29
N GLN A 176 -0.15 -5.84 16.41
CA GLN A 176 -1.35 -6.33 17.09
C GLN A 176 -2.23 -5.17 17.58
N THR A 177 -1.60 -4.13 18.13
CA THR A 177 -2.30 -2.94 18.65
C THR A 177 -3.10 -2.21 17.57
N LEU A 178 -2.51 -1.96 16.39
CA LEU A 178 -3.21 -1.27 15.31
C LEU A 178 -4.32 -2.15 14.72
N TRP A 179 -4.11 -3.47 14.62
CA TRP A 179 -5.16 -4.39 14.20
C TRP A 179 -6.36 -4.38 15.15
N ASP A 180 -6.12 -4.49 16.47
CA ASP A 180 -7.19 -4.49 17.47
C ASP A 180 -7.96 -3.17 17.45
N TYR A 181 -7.25 -2.05 17.32
CA TYR A 181 -7.86 -0.72 17.19
C TYR A 181 -8.73 -0.62 15.93
N ALA A 182 -8.22 -1.03 14.76
CA ALA A 182 -9.00 -0.99 13.52
C ALA A 182 -10.22 -1.90 13.57
N LEU A 183 -10.08 -3.10 14.15
CA LEU A 183 -11.19 -4.04 14.30
C LEU A 183 -12.30 -3.47 15.18
N GLU A 184 -11.94 -2.91 16.34
CA GLU A 184 -12.90 -2.37 17.30
C GLU A 184 -13.50 -1.04 16.84
N GLN A 185 -12.67 -0.12 16.36
CA GLN A 185 -13.07 1.27 16.12
C GLN A 185 -13.52 1.52 14.68
N PHE A 186 -12.99 0.81 13.68
CA PHE A 186 -13.29 1.08 12.26
C PHE A 186 -14.15 0.00 11.61
N ILE A 187 -14.04 -1.27 12.01
CA ILE A 187 -14.73 -2.38 11.31
C ILE A 187 -16.02 -2.74 12.05
N THR A 188 -15.94 -3.00 13.35
CA THR A 188 -17.09 -3.45 14.16
C THR A 188 -18.32 -2.53 14.08
N PRO A 189 -18.18 -1.18 14.07
CA PRO A 189 -19.33 -0.28 13.98
C PRO A 189 -20.18 -0.42 12.71
N HIS A 190 -19.62 -1.01 11.65
CA HIS A 190 -20.26 -1.18 10.34
C HIS A 190 -20.87 -2.58 10.13
N ILE A 191 -20.67 -3.51 11.07
CA ILE A 191 -21.23 -4.87 10.99
C ILE A 191 -22.76 -4.80 11.05
N GLY A 192 -23.42 -5.45 10.08
CA GLY A 192 -24.89 -5.43 9.97
C GLY A 192 -25.47 -4.10 9.47
N LYS A 193 -24.62 -3.17 9.02
CA LYS A 193 -25.00 -1.89 8.41
C LYS A 193 -24.48 -1.81 6.98
N GLU A 194 -23.30 -1.23 6.78
CA GLU A 194 -22.66 -1.06 5.47
C GLU A 194 -21.94 -2.31 5.00
N LEU A 195 -21.46 -3.13 5.93
CA LEU A 195 -20.90 -4.44 5.63
C LEU A 195 -22.00 -5.49 5.55
N LYS A 196 -22.03 -6.25 4.46
CA LYS A 196 -22.93 -7.39 4.33
C LYS A 196 -22.52 -8.51 5.30
N ASN A 197 -23.53 -9.10 5.95
CA ASN A 197 -23.39 -10.39 6.62
C ASN A 197 -23.13 -11.48 5.55
N GLU A 198 -22.54 -12.61 5.97
CA GLU A 198 -22.08 -13.70 5.09
C GLU A 198 -23.04 -14.07 3.95
#